data_AF-A0A2S9K315-F1
#
_entry.id   AF-A0A2S9K315-F1
#
_cell.length_a   1.000
_cell.length_b   1.000
_cell.length_c   1.000
_cell.angle_alpha   90.00
_cell.angle_beta   90.00
_cell.angle_gamma   90.00
#
_symmetry.space_group_name_H-M   'P 1'
#
loop_
_entity.id
_entity.type
_entity.pdbx_description
1 polymer ?
#
loop_
_entity_poly.entity_id
_entity_poly.type
_entity_poly.pdbx_seq_one_letter_code
_entity_poly.pdbx_strand_id
1 'polypeptide(L)'
;MQLVMAAVVLPLQGESEKFQDLELLKLANCWLQRKADGHQDSLLLVGVNFAQVEDLQKRLAPLGLRDVDLEVITVAEDEYVGDEMESVMTRWLASKHLSAVTFLKWKSLLGDLVAPDLNFWWTGVEVEAGDEYSSILDGSDSLVPESFRNQIPTWLSLLMHCSGFGRLESEQVNYEACMEALGLARWLHGYEAVSGNSYFDFCYSTAVTQFDIDPMRLGEEVWRNYADDIRDAFYDEHATQEDLRAAALRVCLANRAPDLAGTLREAFGGATPLLWALYSAIWPNLTEPSDEAALDLVNGNRILKSELMPQWDFVNEGWGEVSDD
;
A
#
# COMPACT_ATOMS: atom_id res chain seq x y z
N MET A 1 9.75 -8.35 0.74
CA MET A 1 8.31 -8.17 0.49
C MET A 1 7.61 -9.51 0.49
N GLN A 2 6.54 -9.59 1.27
CA GLN A 2 5.69 -10.76 1.49
C GLN A 2 4.38 -10.57 0.72
N LEU A 3 3.90 -11.63 0.06
CA LEU A 3 2.55 -11.64 -0.50
C LEU A 3 1.54 -11.97 0.61
N VAL A 4 0.42 -11.27 0.60
CA VAL A 4 -0.74 -11.55 1.46
C VAL A 4 -1.93 -11.78 0.54
N MET A 5 -2.46 -13.00 0.51
CA MET A 5 -3.48 -13.41 -0.45
C MET A 5 -4.64 -14.13 0.24
N ALA A 6 -5.86 -13.82 -0.20
CA ALA A 6 -7.06 -14.55 0.17
C ALA A 6 -7.76 -15.08 -1.08
N ALA A 7 -8.08 -16.37 -1.12
CA ALA A 7 -8.77 -16.99 -2.26
C ALA A 7 -9.94 -17.87 -1.80
N VAL A 8 -10.92 -17.99 -2.69
CA VAL A 8 -12.15 -18.74 -2.42
C VAL A 8 -12.04 -20.17 -2.93
N VAL A 9 -12.47 -21.12 -2.11
CA VAL A 9 -12.60 -22.55 -2.46
C VAL A 9 -14.07 -22.94 -2.38
N LEU A 10 -14.55 -23.62 -3.43
CA LEU A 10 -15.96 -23.99 -3.58
C LEU A 10 -16.11 -25.51 -3.61
N PRO A 11 -17.16 -26.10 -3.03
CA PRO A 11 -17.43 -27.54 -3.08
C PRO A 11 -18.04 -27.94 -4.44
N LEU A 12 -17.26 -27.75 -5.50
CA LEU A 12 -17.65 -28.05 -6.88
C LEU A 12 -17.66 -29.56 -7.14
N GLN A 13 -18.31 -29.96 -8.24
CA GLN A 13 -18.31 -31.35 -8.72
C GLN A 13 -17.93 -31.41 -10.21
N GLY A 14 -17.36 -32.54 -10.63
CA GLY A 14 -17.16 -32.84 -12.05
C GLY A 14 -15.98 -32.10 -12.68
N GLU A 15 -16.20 -31.44 -13.83
CA GLU A 15 -15.11 -30.74 -14.55
C GLU A 15 -14.66 -29.47 -13.83
N SER A 16 -15.58 -28.73 -13.21
CA SER A 16 -15.26 -27.51 -12.45
C SER A 16 -14.43 -27.80 -11.20
N GLU A 17 -14.65 -28.95 -10.55
CA GLU A 17 -13.83 -29.43 -9.44
C GLU A 17 -12.40 -29.70 -9.91
N LYS A 18 -12.22 -30.44 -11.01
CA LYS A 18 -10.89 -30.73 -11.57
C LYS A 18 -10.14 -29.47 -11.97
N PHE A 19 -10.84 -28.48 -12.52
CA PHE A 19 -10.24 -27.18 -12.85
C PHE A 19 -9.78 -26.47 -11.58
N GLN A 20 -10.64 -26.35 -10.57
CA GLN A 20 -10.26 -25.71 -9.31
C GLN A 20 -9.11 -26.45 -8.62
N ASP A 21 -9.08 -27.78 -8.64
CA ASP A 21 -7.99 -28.57 -8.07
C ASP A 21 -6.66 -28.33 -8.82
N LEU A 22 -6.70 -28.14 -10.14
CA LEU A 22 -5.52 -27.75 -10.91
C LEU A 22 -5.02 -26.35 -10.52
N GLU A 23 -5.92 -25.39 -10.37
CA GLU A 23 -5.55 -24.03 -9.97
C GLU A 23 -5.06 -23.97 -8.51
N LEU A 24 -5.63 -24.77 -7.61
CA LEU A 24 -5.13 -24.97 -6.25
C LEU A 24 -3.75 -25.64 -6.24
N LEU A 25 -3.48 -26.57 -7.15
CA LEU A 25 -2.15 -27.18 -7.30
C LEU A 25 -1.12 -26.15 -7.79
N LYS A 26 -1.48 -25.26 -8.73
CA LYS A 26 -0.61 -24.15 -9.17
C LYS A 26 -0.34 -23.18 -8.02
N LEU A 27 -1.38 -22.81 -7.26
CA LEU A 27 -1.25 -21.98 -6.06
C LEU A 27 -0.30 -22.62 -5.05
N ALA A 28 -0.52 -23.90 -4.72
CA ALA A 28 0.34 -24.65 -3.80
C ALA A 28 1.78 -24.68 -4.27
N ASN A 29 2.01 -24.95 -5.55
CA ASN A 29 3.34 -24.94 -6.12
C ASN A 29 4.00 -23.54 -6.00
N CYS A 30 3.28 -22.46 -6.32
CA CYS A 30 3.81 -21.10 -6.19
C CYS A 30 4.16 -20.77 -4.73
N TRP A 31 3.23 -21.02 -3.81
CA TRP A 31 3.39 -20.69 -2.40
C TRP A 31 4.51 -21.51 -1.75
N LEU A 32 4.59 -22.82 -2.03
CA LEU A 32 5.64 -23.69 -1.49
C LEU A 32 7.03 -23.35 -2.05
N GLN A 33 7.14 -23.00 -3.34
CA GLN A 33 8.42 -22.59 -3.92
C GLN A 33 8.89 -21.27 -3.32
N ARG A 34 8.00 -20.27 -3.21
CA ARG A 34 8.34 -18.99 -2.58
C ARG A 34 8.73 -19.17 -1.10
N LYS A 35 8.06 -20.05 -0.38
CA LYS A 35 8.43 -20.44 1.00
C LYS A 35 9.82 -21.09 1.05
N ALA A 36 10.16 -21.94 0.07
CA ALA A 36 11.48 -22.56 -0.03
C ALA A 36 12.59 -21.54 -0.35
N ASP A 37 12.25 -20.47 -1.09
CA ASP A 37 13.13 -19.34 -1.38
C ASP A 37 13.25 -18.33 -0.21
N GLY A 38 12.59 -18.61 0.92
CA GLY A 38 12.67 -17.83 2.15
C GLY A 38 11.61 -16.74 2.30
N HIS A 39 10.65 -16.62 1.37
CA HIS A 39 9.52 -15.71 1.52
C HIS A 39 8.54 -16.19 2.61
N GLN A 40 7.99 -15.26 3.37
CA GLN A 40 7.02 -15.53 4.44
C GLN A 40 5.57 -15.29 3.98
N ASP A 41 5.23 -15.63 2.73
CA ASP A 41 3.91 -15.32 2.16
C ASP A 41 2.75 -15.87 2.99
N SER A 42 1.73 -15.04 3.17
CA SER A 42 0.50 -15.38 3.88
C SER A 42 -0.61 -15.72 2.90
N LEU A 43 -1.29 -16.82 3.19
CA LEU A 43 -2.37 -17.34 2.36
C LEU A 43 -3.54 -17.74 3.23
N LEU A 44 -4.69 -17.11 2.99
CA LEU A 44 -6.00 -17.48 3.51
C LEU A 44 -6.81 -18.19 2.42
N LEU A 45 -7.33 -19.38 2.72
CA LEU A 45 -8.29 -20.08 1.87
C LEU A 45 -9.64 -20.15 2.58
N VAL A 46 -10.64 -19.52 1.96
CA VAL A 46 -12.00 -19.48 2.50
C VAL A 46 -12.87 -20.48 1.76
N GLY A 47 -13.32 -21.51 2.46
CA GLY A 47 -14.26 -22.49 1.93
C GLY A 47 -15.69 -21.98 2.03
N VAL A 48 -16.40 -21.85 0.90
CA VAL A 48 -17.82 -21.49 0.90
C VAL A 48 -18.67 -22.76 0.94
N ASN A 49 -19.59 -22.87 1.88
CA ASN A 49 -20.51 -24.00 2.01
C ASN A 49 -19.83 -25.37 2.23
N PHE A 50 -18.63 -25.39 2.81
CA PHE A 50 -18.07 -26.59 3.43
C PHE A 50 -18.75 -26.83 4.78
N ALA A 51 -18.89 -28.09 5.20
CA ALA A 51 -19.54 -28.40 6.48
C ALA A 51 -18.73 -27.93 7.70
N GLN A 52 -17.39 -27.97 7.60
CA GLN A 52 -16.44 -27.58 8.64
C GLN A 52 -15.05 -27.39 8.03
N VAL A 53 -14.16 -26.68 8.74
CA VAL A 53 -12.78 -26.40 8.31
C VAL A 53 -11.99 -27.69 8.05
N GLU A 54 -12.24 -28.76 8.81
CA GLU A 54 -11.56 -30.05 8.65
C GLU A 54 -11.82 -30.68 7.28
N ASP A 55 -12.98 -30.43 6.66
CA ASP A 55 -13.30 -30.99 5.35
C ASP A 55 -12.59 -30.23 4.24
N LEU A 56 -12.46 -28.90 4.37
CA LEU A 56 -11.60 -28.09 3.51
C LEU A 56 -10.13 -28.52 3.67
N GLN A 57 -9.65 -28.69 4.90
CA GLN A 57 -8.29 -29.14 5.20
C GLN A 57 -7.97 -30.51 4.58
N LYS A 58 -8.92 -31.47 4.59
CA LYS A 58 -8.74 -32.78 3.95
C LYS A 58 -8.56 -32.67 2.43
N ARG A 59 -9.28 -31.74 1.78
CA ARG A 59 -9.14 -31.51 0.33
C ARG A 59 -7.80 -30.87 -0.02
N LEU A 60 -7.31 -29.97 0.83
CA LEU A 60 -6.07 -29.21 0.61
C LEU A 60 -4.80 -29.96 1.02
N ALA A 61 -4.89 -30.88 1.99
CA ALA A 61 -3.74 -31.61 2.54
C ALA A 61 -2.93 -32.42 1.50
N PRO A 62 -3.53 -33.05 0.48
CA PRO A 62 -2.80 -33.71 -0.61
C PRO A 62 -1.98 -32.75 -1.48
N LEU A 63 -2.36 -31.48 -1.54
CA LEU A 63 -1.66 -30.44 -2.31
C LEU A 63 -0.48 -29.82 -1.56
N GLY A 64 -0.28 -30.16 -0.28
CA GLY A 64 0.76 -29.59 0.57
C GLY A 64 0.35 -28.29 1.29
N LEU A 65 -0.90 -27.87 1.17
CA LEU A 65 -1.47 -26.67 1.80
C LEU A 65 -1.99 -26.98 3.21
N ARG A 66 -1.07 -27.33 4.13
CA ARG A 66 -1.41 -27.68 5.53
C ARG A 66 -1.20 -26.55 6.53
N ASP A 67 -0.29 -25.63 6.22
CA ASP A 67 0.09 -24.53 7.12
C ASP A 67 -0.50 -23.19 6.65
N VAL A 68 -1.58 -23.23 5.86
CA VAL A 68 -2.28 -22.02 5.39
C VAL A 68 -3.39 -21.67 6.37
N ASP A 69 -3.78 -20.40 6.39
CA ASP A 69 -4.96 -19.99 7.15
C ASP A 69 -6.21 -20.50 6.44
N LEU A 70 -7.15 -21.05 7.21
CA LEU A 70 -8.39 -21.62 6.70
C LEU A 70 -9.57 -21.03 7.46
N GLU A 71 -10.60 -20.66 6.72
CA GLU A 71 -11.90 -20.28 7.26
C GLU A 71 -13.00 -20.93 6.41
N VAL A 72 -14.17 -21.09 6.99
CA VAL A 72 -15.35 -21.59 6.27
C VAL A 72 -16.51 -20.64 6.52
N ILE A 73 -17.17 -20.23 5.45
CA ILE A 73 -18.39 -19.43 5.50
C ILE A 73 -19.56 -20.24 4.94
N THR A 74 -20.75 -20.03 5.49
CA THR A 74 -21.98 -20.64 5.02
C THR A 74 -22.86 -19.55 4.45
N VAL A 75 -23.27 -19.70 3.19
CA VAL A 75 -24.04 -18.72 2.43
C VAL A 75 -25.24 -19.44 1.82
N ALA A 76 -26.45 -18.95 2.09
CA ALA A 76 -27.66 -19.51 1.50
C ALA A 76 -27.68 -19.35 -0.03
N GLU A 77 -28.47 -20.15 -0.75
CA GLU A 77 -28.48 -20.17 -2.23
C GLU A 77 -28.80 -18.82 -2.89
N ASP A 78 -29.40 -17.88 -2.15
CA ASP A 78 -29.78 -16.54 -2.65
C ASP A 78 -29.02 -15.39 -1.94
N GLU A 79 -28.07 -15.71 -1.06
CA GLU A 79 -27.32 -14.70 -0.30
C GLU A 79 -26.01 -14.32 -1.00
N TYR A 80 -25.61 -13.06 -0.82
CA TYR A 80 -24.34 -12.57 -1.35
C TYR A 80 -23.20 -12.99 -0.44
N VAL A 81 -22.18 -13.63 -1.03
CA VAL A 81 -20.99 -14.12 -0.30
C VAL A 81 -20.20 -12.97 0.35
N GLY A 82 -20.37 -11.75 -0.15
CA GLY A 82 -19.57 -10.59 0.25
C GLY A 82 -19.66 -10.21 1.71
N ASP A 83 -20.84 -10.26 2.32
CA ASP A 83 -21.04 -9.82 3.70
C ASP A 83 -20.27 -10.73 4.68
N GLU A 84 -20.34 -12.04 4.47
CA GLU A 84 -19.58 -13.02 5.26
C GLU A 84 -18.07 -12.90 4.99
N MET A 85 -17.69 -12.64 3.74
CA MET A 85 -16.29 -12.47 3.38
C MET A 85 -15.69 -11.21 4.00
N GLU A 86 -16.42 -10.09 4.04
CA GLU A 86 -15.96 -8.85 4.67
C GLU A 86 -15.65 -9.08 6.15
N SER A 87 -16.49 -9.83 6.87
CA SER A 87 -16.26 -10.19 8.27
C SER A 87 -14.99 -11.03 8.47
N VAL A 88 -14.77 -12.03 7.60
CA VAL A 88 -13.57 -12.88 7.62
C VAL A 88 -12.32 -12.06 7.30
N MET A 89 -12.36 -11.28 6.22
CA MET A 89 -11.23 -10.49 5.74
C MET A 89 -10.85 -9.39 6.73
N THR A 90 -11.82 -8.67 7.28
CA THR A 90 -11.59 -7.64 8.30
C THR A 90 -10.86 -8.21 9.50
N ARG A 91 -11.32 -9.37 10.01
CA ARG A 91 -10.69 -10.04 11.16
C ARG A 91 -9.29 -10.53 10.84
N TRP A 92 -9.10 -11.15 9.68
CA TRP A 92 -7.81 -11.71 9.27
C TRP A 92 -6.77 -10.62 9.07
N LEU A 93 -7.11 -9.56 8.30
CA LEU A 93 -6.23 -8.43 8.07
C LEU A 93 -5.92 -7.68 9.38
N ALA A 94 -6.93 -7.40 10.21
CA ALA A 94 -6.72 -6.67 11.46
C ALA A 94 -5.90 -7.46 12.50
N SER A 95 -5.95 -8.80 12.47
CA SER A 95 -5.24 -9.62 13.47
C SER A 95 -3.81 -9.99 13.06
N LYS A 96 -3.52 -10.09 11.76
CA LYS A 96 -2.24 -10.61 11.26
C LYS A 96 -1.50 -9.72 10.27
N HIS A 97 -2.22 -8.86 9.55
CA HIS A 97 -1.72 -8.17 8.36
C HIS A 97 -2.10 -6.68 8.37
N LEU A 98 -1.92 -6.04 9.53
CA LEU A 98 -2.32 -4.65 9.75
C LEU A 98 -1.57 -3.67 8.83
N SER A 99 -0.35 -4.04 8.42
CA SER A 99 0.49 -3.23 7.55
C SER A 99 0.36 -3.58 6.07
N ALA A 100 -0.49 -4.55 5.72
CA ALA A 100 -0.65 -4.97 4.34
C ALA A 100 -1.40 -3.91 3.51
N VAL A 101 -0.92 -3.72 2.28
CA VAL A 101 -1.49 -2.80 1.28
C VAL A 101 -1.98 -3.63 0.10
N THR A 102 -3.18 -3.35 -0.41
CA THR A 102 -3.68 -4.06 -1.60
C THR A 102 -2.76 -3.82 -2.80
N PHE A 103 -2.57 -4.86 -3.62
CA PHE A 103 -1.58 -4.86 -4.69
C PHE A 103 -2.07 -5.70 -5.87
N LEU A 104 -2.71 -5.05 -6.85
CA LEU A 104 -3.33 -5.73 -8.00
C LEU A 104 -2.32 -6.39 -8.94
N LYS A 105 -1.05 -5.93 -8.91
CA LYS A 105 0.02 -6.47 -9.76
C LYS A 105 0.78 -7.63 -9.13
N TRP A 106 0.24 -8.28 -8.09
CA TRP A 106 0.92 -9.35 -7.34
C TRP A 106 1.54 -10.46 -8.21
N LYS A 107 0.97 -10.76 -9.37
CA LYS A 107 1.53 -11.74 -10.32
C LYS A 107 2.94 -11.38 -10.80
N SER A 108 3.32 -10.10 -10.85
CA SER A 108 4.69 -9.69 -11.20
C SER A 108 5.73 -10.13 -10.15
N LEU A 109 5.29 -10.40 -8.92
CA LEU A 109 6.14 -10.84 -7.81
C LEU A 109 6.41 -12.34 -7.84
N LEU A 110 5.76 -13.09 -8.73
CA LEU A 110 5.96 -14.52 -8.90
C LEU A 110 7.17 -14.87 -9.77
N GLY A 111 7.75 -13.92 -10.50
CA GLY A 111 8.85 -14.19 -11.44
C GLY A 111 8.44 -15.19 -12.54
N ASP A 112 9.16 -16.30 -12.64
CA ASP A 112 8.93 -17.34 -13.65
C ASP A 112 7.86 -18.38 -13.24
N LEU A 113 7.25 -18.23 -12.06
CA LEU A 113 6.25 -19.18 -11.57
C LEU A 113 4.92 -19.05 -12.32
N VAL A 114 4.25 -20.18 -12.52
CA VAL A 114 2.93 -20.22 -13.18
C VAL A 114 1.86 -19.71 -12.23
N ALA A 115 1.38 -18.49 -12.47
CA ALA A 115 0.32 -17.90 -11.68
C ALA A 115 -0.97 -18.74 -11.71
N PRO A 116 -1.58 -19.03 -10.54
CA PRO A 116 -2.91 -19.64 -10.50
C PRO A 116 -3.97 -18.67 -11.03
N ASP A 117 -4.98 -19.22 -11.66
CA ASP A 117 -6.20 -18.54 -12.11
C ASP A 117 -7.37 -18.90 -11.17
N LEU A 118 -7.14 -18.65 -9.88
CA LEU A 118 -8.17 -18.78 -8.84
C LEU A 118 -8.94 -17.48 -8.70
N ASN A 119 -10.14 -17.58 -8.13
CA ASN A 119 -10.88 -16.43 -7.66
C ASN A 119 -10.23 -15.90 -6.36
N PHE A 120 -9.26 -15.00 -6.53
CA PHE A 120 -8.67 -14.27 -5.42
C PHE A 120 -9.64 -13.19 -4.96
N TRP A 121 -10.01 -13.26 -3.69
CA TRP A 121 -10.84 -12.23 -3.09
C TRP A 121 -10.05 -10.97 -2.77
N TRP A 122 -8.82 -11.15 -2.29
CA TRP A 122 -7.95 -10.04 -1.93
C TRP A 122 -6.49 -10.41 -2.16
N THR A 123 -5.72 -9.46 -2.69
CA THR A 123 -4.28 -9.61 -2.88
C THR A 123 -3.57 -8.34 -2.49
N GLY A 124 -2.51 -8.49 -1.71
CA GLY A 124 -1.69 -7.39 -1.26
C GLY A 124 -0.26 -7.80 -0.96
N VAL A 125 0.49 -6.81 -0.53
CA VAL A 125 1.87 -6.96 -0.10
C VAL A 125 2.01 -6.44 1.32
N GLU A 126 2.93 -7.06 2.05
CA GLU A 126 3.32 -6.62 3.38
C GLU A 126 4.85 -6.62 3.46
N VAL A 127 5.39 -5.67 4.19
CA VAL A 127 6.82 -5.63 4.49
C VAL A 127 7.00 -5.42 5.98
N GLU A 128 7.58 -6.42 6.65
CA GLU A 128 8.15 -6.20 7.98
C GLU A 128 9.32 -5.22 7.84
N ALA A 129 9.23 -4.12 8.59
CA ALA A 129 10.30 -3.15 8.64
C ALA A 129 11.61 -3.80 9.09
N GLY A 130 12.65 -3.71 8.26
CA GLY A 130 14.00 -4.04 8.69
C GLY A 130 14.52 -3.00 9.69
N ASP A 131 15.41 -3.42 10.59
CA ASP A 131 16.04 -2.55 11.61
C ASP A 131 16.66 -1.29 10.99
N GLU A 132 17.13 -1.36 9.74
CA GLU A 132 17.76 -0.26 8.99
C GLU A 132 16.85 0.96 8.81
N TYR A 133 15.53 0.79 8.76
CA TYR A 133 14.55 1.87 8.57
C TYR A 133 13.81 2.26 9.86
N SER A 134 14.15 1.65 11.00
CA SER A 134 13.45 1.85 12.28
C SER A 134 13.33 3.32 12.67
N SER A 135 14.41 4.09 12.63
CA SER A 135 14.39 5.53 12.97
C SER A 135 13.54 6.37 12.02
N ILE A 136 13.50 6.01 10.73
CA ILE A 136 12.69 6.69 9.71
C ILE A 136 11.21 6.40 9.95
N LEU A 137 10.87 5.15 10.31
CA LEU A 137 9.50 4.75 10.62
C LEU A 137 8.99 5.37 11.92
N ASP A 138 9.84 5.44 12.96
CA ASP A 138 9.51 6.11 14.22
C ASP A 138 9.16 7.59 13.99
N GLY A 139 9.93 8.27 13.13
CA GLY A 139 9.60 9.65 12.71
C GLY A 139 8.31 9.73 11.90
N SER A 140 8.06 8.76 11.02
CA SER A 140 6.91 8.76 10.10
C SER A 140 5.57 8.55 10.81
N ASP A 141 5.52 7.74 11.88
CA ASP A 141 4.27 7.30 12.53
C ASP A 141 3.36 8.46 12.94
N SER A 142 3.96 9.57 13.38
CA SER A 142 3.21 10.76 13.81
C SER A 142 2.99 11.82 12.72
N LEU A 143 3.63 11.67 11.56
CA LEU A 143 3.50 12.58 10.42
C LEU A 143 2.55 12.05 9.34
N VAL A 144 2.21 10.77 9.37
CA VAL A 144 1.35 10.12 8.39
C VAL A 144 -0.11 10.20 8.83
N PRO A 145 -1.08 10.38 7.91
CA PRO A 145 -2.48 10.39 8.28
C PRO A 145 -2.95 9.06 8.88
N GLU A 146 -3.99 9.12 9.73
CA GLU A 146 -4.50 7.95 10.46
C GLU A 146 -4.85 6.78 9.53
N SER A 147 -5.47 7.08 8.39
CA SER A 147 -5.87 6.11 7.35
C SER A 147 -4.70 5.26 6.81
N PHE A 148 -3.47 5.77 6.88
CA PHE A 148 -2.28 5.10 6.33
C PHE A 148 -1.29 4.64 7.40
N ARG A 149 -1.48 5.03 8.68
CA ARG A 149 -0.49 4.84 9.74
C ARG A 149 -0.03 3.39 9.89
N ASN A 150 -0.97 2.45 9.95
CA ASN A 150 -0.64 1.04 10.12
C ASN A 150 0.14 0.46 8.92
N GLN A 151 -0.06 1.03 7.73
CA GLN A 151 0.52 0.56 6.47
C GLN A 151 1.83 1.26 6.10
N ILE A 152 2.29 2.25 6.88
CA ILE A 152 3.49 3.03 6.54
C ILE A 152 4.74 2.16 6.31
N PRO A 153 5.00 1.05 7.03
CA PRO A 153 6.18 0.23 6.76
C PRO A 153 6.18 -0.34 5.35
N THR A 154 5.03 -0.76 4.86
CA THR A 154 4.85 -1.32 3.52
C THR A 154 4.97 -0.23 2.45
N TRP A 155 4.30 0.91 2.62
CA TRP A 155 4.39 2.03 1.68
C TRP A 155 5.83 2.54 1.53
N LEU A 156 6.53 2.73 2.65
CA LEU A 156 7.91 3.17 2.65
C LEU A 156 8.82 2.14 1.98
N SER A 157 8.66 0.86 2.29
CA SER A 157 9.48 -0.21 1.71
C SER A 157 9.30 -0.32 0.19
N LEU A 158 8.06 -0.15 -0.31
CA LEU A 158 7.78 -0.10 -1.74
C LEU A 158 8.47 1.09 -2.42
N LEU A 159 8.35 2.28 -1.82
CA LEU A 159 9.01 3.48 -2.31
C LEU A 159 10.53 3.31 -2.35
N MET A 160 11.13 2.90 -1.23
CA MET A 160 12.59 2.73 -1.12
C MET A 160 13.13 1.70 -2.12
N HIS A 161 12.39 0.60 -2.32
CA HIS A 161 12.77 -0.40 -3.31
C HIS A 161 12.83 0.18 -4.73
N CYS A 162 11.83 0.97 -5.11
CA CYS A 162 11.77 1.59 -6.44
C CYS A 162 12.75 2.76 -6.61
N SER A 163 13.01 3.53 -5.55
CA SER A 163 14.05 4.57 -5.55
C SER A 163 15.48 3.99 -5.52
N GLY A 164 15.64 2.67 -5.39
CA GLY A 164 16.94 2.00 -5.42
C GLY A 164 17.70 2.02 -4.08
N PHE A 165 17.01 2.33 -2.98
CA PHE A 165 17.57 2.29 -1.64
C PHE A 165 17.59 0.85 -1.11
N GLY A 166 18.72 0.17 -1.29
CA GLY A 166 18.94 -1.18 -0.77
C GLY A 166 19.46 -1.21 0.68
N ARG A 167 20.36 -0.27 1.03
CA ARG A 167 21.01 -0.14 2.34
C ARG A 167 21.42 1.30 2.61
N LEU A 168 21.28 1.75 3.85
CA LEU A 168 21.69 3.10 4.28
C LEU A 168 23.20 3.16 4.61
N GLU A 169 24.04 3.06 3.57
CA GLU A 169 25.51 2.90 3.74
C GLU A 169 26.28 4.23 3.91
N SER A 170 25.62 5.37 3.74
CA SER A 170 26.23 6.70 3.90
C SER A 170 25.25 7.72 4.43
N GLU A 171 25.77 8.80 5.01
CA GLU A 171 24.94 9.92 5.43
C GLU A 171 24.16 10.54 4.27
N GLN A 172 24.70 10.57 3.04
CA GLN A 172 23.96 11.06 1.87
C GLN A 172 22.73 10.20 1.60
N VAL A 173 22.92 8.89 1.58
CA VAL A 173 21.83 7.94 1.35
C VAL A 173 20.78 8.02 2.46
N ASN A 174 21.22 8.20 3.72
CA ASN A 174 20.30 8.40 4.84
C ASN A 174 19.45 9.68 4.68
N TYR A 175 20.08 10.79 4.29
CA TYR A 175 19.37 12.04 4.01
C TYR A 175 18.32 11.88 2.90
N GLU A 176 18.68 11.26 1.77
CA GLU A 176 17.72 11.02 0.69
C GLU A 176 16.57 10.11 1.13
N ALA A 177 16.85 9.05 1.90
CA ALA A 177 15.81 8.18 2.45
C ALA A 177 14.88 8.93 3.41
N CYS A 178 15.41 9.82 4.25
CA CYS A 178 14.57 10.69 5.09
C CYS A 178 13.69 11.63 4.24
N MET A 179 14.24 12.22 3.18
CA MET A 179 13.49 13.11 2.29
C MET A 179 12.37 12.39 1.53
N GLU A 180 12.60 11.15 1.11
CA GLU A 180 11.59 10.29 0.47
C GLU A 180 10.48 9.89 1.46
N ALA A 181 10.84 9.54 2.71
CA ALA A 181 9.87 9.24 3.75
C ALA A 181 8.99 10.47 4.11
N LEU A 182 9.61 11.64 4.25
CA LEU A 182 8.91 12.90 4.48
C LEU A 182 8.04 13.30 3.28
N GLY A 183 8.55 13.09 2.07
CA GLY A 183 7.82 13.28 0.83
C GLY A 183 6.58 12.39 0.78
N LEU A 184 6.72 11.10 1.08
CA LEU A 184 5.62 10.15 1.17
C LEU A 184 4.58 10.57 2.21
N ALA A 185 5.00 10.92 3.42
CA ALA A 185 4.08 11.37 4.46
C ALA A 185 3.27 12.60 4.02
N ARG A 186 3.95 13.63 3.48
CA ARG A 186 3.30 14.82 2.91
C ARG A 186 2.34 14.45 1.77
N TRP A 187 2.77 13.56 0.87
CA TRP A 187 1.98 13.15 -0.29
C TRP A 187 0.71 12.39 0.12
N LEU A 188 0.78 11.54 1.14
CA LEU A 188 -0.38 10.84 1.69
C LEU A 188 -1.41 11.79 2.33
N HIS A 189 -0.95 12.83 3.04
CA HIS A 189 -1.84 13.92 3.48
C HIS A 189 -2.56 14.59 2.31
N GLY A 190 -1.89 14.70 1.17
CA GLY A 190 -2.48 15.26 -0.05
C GLY A 190 -3.54 14.42 -0.66
N TYR A 191 -3.24 13.13 -0.80
CA TYR A 191 -4.22 12.19 -1.26
C TYR A 191 -5.47 12.22 -0.37
N GLU A 192 -5.29 12.23 0.95
CA GLU A 192 -6.40 12.29 1.90
C GLU A 192 -7.21 13.59 1.75
N ALA A 193 -6.54 14.72 1.53
CA ALA A 193 -7.19 16.01 1.29
C ALA A 193 -8.01 16.04 -0.02
N VAL A 194 -7.42 15.63 -1.15
CA VAL A 194 -8.14 15.62 -2.44
C VAL A 194 -9.23 14.54 -2.48
N SER A 195 -9.11 13.50 -1.65
CA SER A 195 -10.15 12.49 -1.49
C SER A 195 -11.37 12.99 -0.71
N GLY A 196 -11.25 14.12 0.00
CA GLY A 196 -12.29 14.65 0.87
C GLY A 196 -12.44 13.91 2.20
N ASN A 197 -11.48 13.04 2.56
CA ASN A 197 -11.49 12.32 3.84
C ASN A 197 -10.99 13.21 5.00
N SER A 198 -10.05 14.12 4.73
CA SER A 198 -9.50 15.06 5.70
C SER A 198 -9.08 16.37 5.01
N TYR A 199 -8.46 17.29 5.75
CA TYR A 199 -7.76 18.45 5.22
C TYR A 199 -6.25 18.21 5.19
N PHE A 200 -5.50 19.02 4.44
CA PHE A 200 -4.04 18.92 4.43
C PHE A 200 -3.45 19.48 5.72
N ASP A 201 -2.82 18.63 6.55
CA ASP A 201 -2.27 19.00 7.86
C ASP A 201 -0.83 18.52 8.07
N PHE A 202 -0.01 18.56 7.01
CA PHE A 202 1.39 18.14 7.15
C PHE A 202 2.22 19.20 7.89
N CYS A 203 2.71 18.86 9.09
CA CYS A 203 3.44 19.78 9.96
C CYS A 203 4.95 19.76 9.70
N TYR A 204 5.44 20.72 8.88
CA TYR A 204 6.86 20.82 8.51
C TYR A 204 7.80 21.05 9.71
N SER A 205 7.39 21.79 10.74
CA SER A 205 8.22 22.05 11.92
C SER A 205 8.42 20.79 12.76
N THR A 206 7.35 20.00 12.96
CA THR A 206 7.43 18.68 13.59
C THR A 206 8.31 17.74 12.77
N ALA A 207 8.16 17.74 11.45
CA ALA A 207 8.93 16.90 10.54
C ALA A 207 10.44 17.14 10.63
N VAL A 208 10.88 18.41 10.58
CA VAL A 208 12.30 18.78 10.74
C VAL A 208 12.86 18.27 12.07
N THR A 209 12.07 18.36 13.14
CA THR A 209 12.52 17.98 14.49
C THR A 209 12.59 16.46 14.68
N GLN A 210 11.64 15.70 14.13
CA GLN A 210 11.55 14.26 14.33
C GLN A 210 12.53 13.46 13.49
N PHE A 211 12.82 13.91 12.27
CA PHE A 211 13.73 13.22 11.35
C PHE A 211 15.19 13.65 11.52
N ASP A 212 15.47 14.56 12.45
CA ASP A 212 16.81 15.15 12.70
C ASP A 212 17.52 15.57 11.40
N ILE A 213 16.78 16.27 10.52
CA ILE A 213 17.28 16.67 9.21
C ILE A 213 18.43 17.67 9.40
N ASP A 214 19.61 17.35 8.86
CA ASP A 214 20.78 18.23 8.90
C ASP A 214 20.45 19.60 8.28
N PRO A 215 20.44 20.69 9.09
CA PRO A 215 20.11 22.02 8.59
C PRO A 215 21.06 22.53 7.50
N MET A 216 22.33 22.11 7.51
CA MET A 216 23.28 22.54 6.49
C MET A 216 22.97 21.91 5.14
N ARG A 217 22.58 20.63 5.11
CA ARG A 217 22.20 19.94 3.87
C ARG A 217 20.88 20.45 3.31
N LEU A 218 19.88 20.61 4.18
CA LEU A 218 18.60 21.19 3.78
C LEU A 218 18.79 22.59 3.19
N GLY A 219 19.64 23.42 3.82
CA GLY A 219 20.00 24.74 3.31
C GLY A 219 20.77 24.67 1.98
N GLU A 220 21.70 23.74 1.81
CA GLU A 220 22.42 23.54 0.55
C GLU A 220 21.48 23.16 -0.59
N GLU A 221 20.58 22.19 -0.38
CA GLU A 221 19.63 21.74 -1.39
C GLU A 221 18.74 22.88 -1.88
N VAL A 222 18.11 23.60 -0.93
CA VAL A 222 17.25 24.73 -1.26
C VAL A 222 18.01 25.84 -1.96
N TRP A 223 19.17 26.25 -1.45
CA TRP A 223 19.93 27.34 -2.05
C TRP A 223 20.45 27.00 -3.46
N ARG A 224 20.81 25.74 -3.69
CA ARG A 224 21.39 25.31 -4.96
C ARG A 224 20.33 25.11 -6.05
N ASN A 225 19.17 24.59 -5.67
CA ASN A 225 18.17 24.13 -6.62
C ASN A 225 16.90 25.00 -6.65
N TYR A 226 16.55 25.68 -5.55
CA TYR A 226 15.23 26.29 -5.32
C TYR A 226 15.33 27.69 -4.68
N ALA A 227 16.35 28.47 -5.04
CA ALA A 227 16.65 29.76 -4.40
C ALA A 227 15.55 30.83 -4.57
N ASP A 228 14.79 30.79 -5.66
CA ASP A 228 13.66 31.70 -5.86
C ASP A 228 12.43 31.26 -5.05
N ASP A 229 12.13 29.96 -4.99
CA ASP A 229 10.97 29.41 -4.27
C ASP A 229 11.05 29.67 -2.76
N ILE A 230 12.26 29.58 -2.16
CA ILE A 230 12.43 29.86 -0.74
C ILE A 230 12.21 31.32 -0.37
N ARG A 231 12.49 32.25 -1.29
CA ARG A 231 12.23 33.68 -1.06
C ARG A 231 10.72 33.92 -0.93
N ASP A 232 9.92 33.18 -1.69
CA ASP A 232 8.47 33.31 -1.69
C ASP A 232 7.85 32.55 -0.51
N ALA A 233 8.43 31.39 -0.12
CA ALA A 233 7.99 30.59 1.02
C ALA A 233 8.38 31.19 2.40
N PHE A 234 9.41 32.04 2.45
CA PHE A 234 9.93 32.66 3.68
C PHE A 234 9.90 34.19 3.57
N TYR A 235 8.72 34.78 3.74
CA TYR A 235 8.50 36.23 3.71
C TYR A 235 7.90 36.74 5.02
N ASP A 236 8.69 36.78 6.09
CA ASP A 236 8.30 37.41 7.36
C ASP A 236 9.51 37.99 8.11
N GLU A 237 9.40 39.25 8.52
CA GLU A 237 10.39 40.01 9.28
C GLU A 237 10.52 39.55 10.75
N HIS A 238 9.58 38.74 11.24
CA HIS A 238 9.58 38.15 12.58
C HIS A 238 9.87 36.64 12.59
N ALA A 239 10.13 36.04 11.43
CA ALA A 239 10.38 34.61 11.33
C ALA A 239 11.65 34.16 12.06
N THR A 240 11.56 33.00 12.69
CA THR A 240 12.64 32.35 13.43
C THR A 240 13.49 31.45 12.52
N GLN A 241 14.59 30.91 13.06
CA GLN A 241 15.38 29.89 12.35
C GLN A 241 14.60 28.58 12.16
N GLU A 242 13.66 28.26 13.05
CA GLU A 242 12.81 27.08 12.92
C GLU A 242 11.83 27.26 11.75
N ASP A 243 11.27 28.46 11.59
CA ASP A 243 10.41 28.81 10.46
C ASP A 243 11.17 28.73 9.13
N LEU A 244 12.45 29.13 9.11
CA LEU A 244 13.29 29.00 7.92
C LEU A 244 13.53 27.54 7.55
N ARG A 245 13.76 26.65 8.53
CA ARG A 245 13.93 25.21 8.27
C ARG A 245 12.65 24.57 7.77
N ALA A 246 11.51 24.93 8.36
CA ALA A 246 10.21 24.45 7.93
C ALA A 246 9.88 24.92 6.49
N ALA A 247 10.15 26.19 6.17
CA ALA A 247 10.00 26.72 4.81
C ALA A 247 10.94 26.02 3.81
N ALA A 248 12.20 25.80 4.21
CA ALA A 248 13.17 25.07 3.40
C ALA A 248 12.70 23.63 3.10
N LEU A 249 12.22 22.91 4.12
CA LEU A 249 11.66 21.57 3.94
C LEU A 249 10.45 21.59 3.01
N ARG A 250 9.52 22.55 3.18
CA ARG A 250 8.36 22.71 2.31
C ARG A 250 8.75 22.85 0.85
N VAL A 251 9.73 23.71 0.55
CA VAL A 251 10.22 23.94 -0.82
C VAL A 251 10.84 22.67 -1.40
N CYS A 252 11.71 21.98 -0.66
CA CYS A 252 12.29 20.72 -1.13
C CYS A 252 11.23 19.66 -1.42
N LEU A 253 10.30 19.44 -0.49
CA LEU A 253 9.27 18.40 -0.65
C LEU A 253 8.28 18.72 -1.77
N ALA A 254 7.93 20.00 -1.96
CA ALA A 254 7.06 20.42 -3.07
C ALA A 254 7.72 20.12 -4.42
N ASN A 255 9.00 20.45 -4.57
CA ASN A 255 9.74 20.22 -5.81
C ASN A 255 10.04 18.73 -6.08
N ARG A 256 10.09 17.88 -5.05
CA ARG A 256 10.27 16.42 -5.17
C ARG A 256 8.97 15.66 -5.44
N ALA A 257 7.80 16.27 -5.23
CA ALA A 257 6.51 15.59 -5.30
C ALA A 257 6.16 14.94 -6.66
N PRO A 258 6.48 15.54 -7.83
CA PRO A 258 6.18 14.92 -9.12
C PRO A 258 6.94 13.61 -9.36
N ASP A 259 8.22 13.58 -8.97
CA ASP A 259 9.07 12.40 -9.10
C ASP A 259 8.59 11.29 -8.16
N LEU A 260 8.23 11.63 -6.92
CA LEU A 260 7.64 10.70 -5.96
C LEU A 260 6.36 10.03 -6.51
N ALA A 261 5.46 10.79 -7.12
CA ALA A 261 4.25 10.23 -7.73
C ALA A 261 4.62 9.26 -8.88
N GLY A 262 5.65 9.59 -9.66
CA GLY A 262 6.23 8.69 -10.67
C GLY A 262 6.71 7.38 -10.07
N THR A 263 7.53 7.44 -9.02
CA THR A 263 8.09 6.27 -8.33
C THR A 263 7.00 5.39 -7.73
N LEU A 264 5.98 5.98 -7.08
CA LEU A 264 4.85 5.23 -6.55
C LEU A 264 4.04 4.53 -7.65
N ARG A 265 3.80 5.20 -8.79
CA ARG A 265 3.13 4.55 -9.93
C ARG A 265 3.95 3.37 -10.45
N GLU A 266 5.27 3.49 -10.51
CA GLU A 266 6.14 2.38 -10.90
C GLU A 266 6.03 1.23 -9.90
N ALA A 267 6.11 1.51 -8.59
CA ALA A 267 6.01 0.52 -7.52
C ALA A 267 4.73 -0.31 -7.59
N PHE A 268 3.60 0.33 -7.89
CA PHE A 268 2.29 -0.33 -8.01
C PHE A 268 1.98 -0.84 -9.43
N GLY A 269 2.84 -0.58 -10.41
CA GLY A 269 2.66 -0.98 -11.81
C GLY A 269 1.57 -0.20 -12.56
N GLY A 270 1.34 1.06 -12.18
CA GLY A 270 0.51 2.03 -12.88
C GLY A 270 -0.32 2.94 -11.96
N ALA A 271 -0.98 3.94 -12.56
CA ALA A 271 -1.88 4.86 -11.85
C ALA A 271 -3.11 4.14 -11.27
N THR A 272 -3.73 3.23 -12.02
CA THR A 272 -4.94 2.51 -11.54
C THR A 272 -4.68 1.64 -10.31
N PRO A 273 -3.66 0.76 -10.28
CA PRO A 273 -3.35 0.02 -9.06
C PRO A 273 -2.97 0.90 -7.87
N LEU A 274 -2.22 1.99 -8.11
CA LEU A 274 -1.87 2.96 -7.06
C LEU A 274 -3.12 3.64 -6.49
N LEU A 275 -4.02 4.13 -7.35
CA LEU A 275 -5.27 4.75 -6.93
C LEU A 275 -6.11 3.78 -6.10
N TRP A 276 -6.22 2.51 -6.53
CA TRP A 276 -6.93 1.49 -5.75
C TRP A 276 -6.30 1.26 -4.38
N ALA A 277 -4.96 1.18 -4.31
CA ALA A 277 -4.25 1.02 -3.05
C ALA A 277 -4.51 2.16 -2.05
N LEU A 278 -4.53 3.40 -2.54
CA LEU A 278 -4.80 4.57 -1.72
C LEU A 278 -6.27 4.67 -1.31
N TYR A 279 -7.17 4.43 -2.26
CA TYR A 279 -8.61 4.49 -2.01
C TYR A 279 -9.02 3.44 -0.97
N SER A 280 -8.54 2.21 -1.11
CA SER A 280 -8.87 1.10 -0.20
C SER A 280 -8.21 1.19 1.18
N ALA A 281 -7.14 1.98 1.33
CA ALA A 281 -6.59 2.31 2.65
C ALA A 281 -7.55 3.20 3.45
N ILE A 282 -8.24 4.13 2.80
CA ILE A 282 -9.24 5.00 3.44
C ILE A 282 -10.59 4.29 3.57
N TRP A 283 -11.06 3.68 2.48
CA TRP A 283 -12.36 3.00 2.39
C TRP A 283 -12.18 1.57 1.86
N PRO A 284 -11.77 0.63 2.72
CA PRO A 284 -11.63 -0.77 2.35
C PRO A 284 -12.93 -1.29 1.72
N ASN A 285 -12.81 -2.06 0.64
CA ASN A 285 -13.91 -2.89 0.17
C ASN A 285 -13.50 -4.34 0.19
N LEU A 286 -14.14 -5.08 1.09
CA LEU A 286 -13.89 -6.49 1.29
C LEU A 286 -15.14 -7.33 0.98
N THR A 287 -16.22 -6.72 0.49
CA THR A 287 -17.44 -7.41 0.10
C THR A 287 -17.38 -7.98 -1.31
N GLU A 288 -16.35 -7.66 -2.10
CA GLU A 288 -16.17 -8.19 -3.45
C GLU A 288 -14.67 -8.42 -3.74
N PRO A 289 -14.32 -9.22 -4.77
CA PRO A 289 -12.93 -9.41 -5.17
C PRO A 289 -12.21 -8.09 -5.50
N SER A 290 -10.97 -7.90 -5.02
CA SER A 290 -10.22 -6.64 -5.21
C SER A 290 -10.09 -6.18 -6.66
N ASP A 291 -9.93 -7.11 -7.61
CA ASP A 291 -9.84 -6.78 -9.03
C ASP A 291 -11.18 -6.24 -9.58
N GLU A 292 -12.30 -6.80 -9.12
CA GLU A 292 -13.65 -6.35 -9.47
C GLU A 292 -13.94 -4.98 -8.82
N ALA A 293 -13.65 -4.84 -7.52
CA ALA A 293 -13.81 -3.59 -6.79
C ALA A 293 -13.03 -2.42 -7.40
N ALA A 294 -11.78 -2.68 -7.81
CA ALA A 294 -10.93 -1.69 -8.47
C ALA A 294 -11.50 -1.30 -9.84
N LEU A 295 -12.01 -2.28 -10.60
CA LEU A 295 -12.61 -2.05 -11.90
C LEU A 295 -13.89 -1.20 -11.77
N ASP A 296 -14.73 -1.49 -10.79
CA ASP A 296 -15.97 -0.75 -10.53
C ASP A 296 -15.74 0.68 -10.06
N LEU A 297 -14.68 0.91 -9.28
CA LEU A 297 -14.23 2.24 -8.92
C LEU A 297 -13.86 3.06 -10.16
N VAL A 298 -12.98 2.52 -11.02
CA VAL A 298 -12.47 3.24 -12.20
C VAL A 298 -13.52 3.41 -13.30
N ASN A 299 -14.44 2.45 -13.43
CA ASN A 299 -15.54 2.55 -14.38
C ASN A 299 -16.62 3.54 -13.96
N GLY A 300 -16.58 4.02 -12.70
CA GLY A 300 -17.56 4.92 -12.15
C GLY A 300 -18.89 4.24 -11.82
N ASN A 301 -18.86 2.93 -11.57
CA ASN A 301 -20.02 2.16 -11.13
C ASN A 301 -20.30 2.39 -9.65
N ARG A 302 -19.23 2.65 -8.86
CA ARG A 302 -19.32 2.85 -7.42
C ARG A 302 -19.39 4.31 -6.99
N ILE A 303 -18.61 5.16 -7.65
CA ILE A 303 -18.52 6.61 -7.41
C ILE A 303 -18.59 7.31 -8.76
N LEU A 304 -19.18 8.51 -8.82
CA LEU A 304 -19.21 9.25 -10.07
C LEU A 304 -17.78 9.58 -10.52
N LYS A 305 -17.48 9.41 -11.81
CA LYS A 305 -16.14 9.73 -12.33
C LYS A 305 -15.68 11.16 -12.02
N SER A 306 -16.63 12.09 -11.92
CA SER A 306 -16.34 13.48 -11.52
C SER A 306 -15.87 13.60 -10.07
N GLU A 307 -16.33 12.73 -9.18
CA GLU A 307 -15.97 12.70 -7.76
C GLU A 307 -14.62 11.98 -7.54
N LEU A 308 -14.21 11.11 -8.46
CA LEU A 308 -12.91 10.43 -8.46
C LEU A 308 -11.81 11.22 -9.21
N MET A 309 -12.19 12.25 -9.97
CA MET A 309 -11.27 13.00 -10.81
C MET A 309 -10.14 13.68 -10.02
N PRO A 310 -10.39 14.36 -8.88
CA PRO A 310 -9.32 14.98 -8.10
C PRO A 310 -8.25 13.98 -7.64
N GLN A 311 -8.67 12.79 -7.20
CA GLN A 311 -7.78 11.72 -6.76
C GLN A 311 -7.03 11.11 -7.95
N TRP A 312 -7.69 10.97 -9.10
CA TRP A 312 -7.05 10.50 -10.33
C TRP A 312 -5.99 11.46 -10.83
N ASP A 313 -6.30 12.76 -10.88
CA ASP A 313 -5.36 13.81 -11.30
C ASP A 313 -4.18 13.87 -10.32
N PHE A 314 -4.43 13.80 -9.02
CA PHE A 314 -3.38 13.74 -7.99
C PHE A 314 -2.44 12.54 -8.17
N VAL A 315 -2.98 11.36 -8.48
CA VAL A 315 -2.17 10.16 -8.72
C VAL A 315 -1.31 10.28 -9.99
N ASN A 316 -1.77 10.99 -11.02
CA ASN A 316 -1.06 11.14 -12.29
C ASN A 316 -0.07 12.31 -12.31
N GLU A 317 -0.48 13.45 -11.79
CA GLU A 317 0.29 14.70 -11.84
C GLU A 317 1.06 14.96 -10.55
N GLY A 318 0.72 14.23 -9.48
CA GLY A 318 1.22 14.48 -8.13
C GLY A 318 0.44 15.60 -7.45
N TRP A 319 1.10 16.25 -6.50
CA TRP A 319 0.58 17.44 -5.85
C TRP A 319 0.57 18.60 -6.87
N GLY A 320 -0.53 18.79 -7.60
CA GLY A 320 -0.77 19.99 -8.42
C GLY A 320 -0.95 21.25 -7.56
N GLU A 321 -1.20 22.42 -8.18
CA GLU A 321 -1.52 23.70 -7.50
C GLU A 321 -2.86 23.65 -6.74
N VAL A 322 -3.05 22.68 -5.84
CA VAL A 322 -4.04 22.81 -4.78
C VAL A 322 -3.47 23.87 -3.85
N SER A 323 -4.03 25.08 -3.96
CA SER A 323 -3.67 26.23 -3.14
C SER A 323 -3.64 25.81 -1.67
N ASP A 324 -2.49 26.02 -1.02
CA ASP A 324 -2.26 25.85 0.42
C ASP A 324 -3.04 26.90 1.25
N ASP A 325 -4.31 27.15 0.90
CA ASP A 325 -5.21 28.10 1.59
C ASP A 325 -5.81 27.48 2.85
#